data_AF-A0A067DCP8-F1
#
_entry.id   AF-A0A067DCP8-F1
#
_cell.length_a   1.000
_cell.length_b   1.000
_cell.length_c   1.000
_cell.angle_alpha   90.00
_cell.angle_beta   90.00
_cell.angle_gamma   90.00
#
_symmetry.space_group_name_H-M   'P 1'
#
loop_
_entity.id
_entity.type
_entity.pdbx_description
1 polymer ?
#
loop_
_entity_poly.entity_id
_entity_poly.type
_entity_poly.pdbx_seq_one_letter_code
_entity_poly.pdbx_strand_id
1 'polypeptide(L)'
;MHFCPMLAIGPTVPSFYIDNGILNSNDYDLNRFTLDKSISINWLNQKPERSVIYIPFIGMACLGNKQVKELVWDLKKSSFYLLWIIRDIRKQTSSQKDQPMDAKFVEDVWKVGVRVKVDEGGIVGRDEIERCIREVMEG
;
A
#
# COMPACT_ATOMS: atom_id res chain seq x y z
N MET A 1 33.47 10.40 -22.79
CA MET A 1 32.21 10.15 -22.06
C MET A 1 31.59 8.89 -22.63
N HIS A 2 31.36 7.86 -21.80
CA HIS A 2 30.64 6.67 -22.23
C HIS A 2 29.14 6.90 -21.96
N PHE A 3 28.33 6.92 -23.02
CA PHE A 3 26.87 6.93 -22.89
C PHE A 3 26.40 5.48 -22.75
N CYS A 4 25.68 5.18 -21.66
CA CYS A 4 24.97 3.91 -21.53
C CYS A 4 23.54 4.13 -22.06
N PRO A 5 23.12 3.47 -23.16
CA PRO A 5 21.76 3.60 -23.65
C PRO A 5 20.79 3.00 -22.62
N MET A 6 19.85 3.82 -22.15
CA MET A 6 18.76 3.37 -21.27
C MET A 6 17.52 3.06 -22.09
N LEU A 7 16.94 1.88 -21.86
CA LEU A 7 15.67 1.45 -22.44
C LEU A 7 14.65 1.23 -21.32
N ALA A 8 13.54 1.96 -21.37
CA ALA A 8 12.43 1.75 -20.45
C ALA A 8 11.62 0.52 -20.92
N ILE A 9 11.77 -0.61 -20.22
CA ILE A 9 11.05 -1.87 -20.51
C ILE A 9 9.90 -2.15 -19.53
N GLY A 10 9.59 -1.21 -18.64
CA GLY A 10 8.58 -1.36 -17.61
C GLY A 10 7.15 -1.10 -18.08
N PRO A 11 6.13 -1.58 -17.34
CA PRO A 11 6.25 -2.31 -16.08
C PRO A 11 6.50 -3.81 -16.31
N THR A 12 7.53 -4.38 -15.68
CA THR A 12 7.85 -5.82 -15.77
C THR A 12 7.04 -6.62 -14.75
N VAL A 13 5.71 -6.49 -14.80
CA VAL A 13 4.80 -7.26 -13.95
C VAL A 13 4.88 -8.72 -14.40
N PRO A 14 5.07 -9.69 -13.47
CA PRO A 14 5.10 -11.10 -13.84
C PRO A 14 3.85 -11.50 -14.61
N SER A 15 4.02 -12.25 -15.70
CA SER A 15 2.94 -12.67 -16.60
C SER A 15 1.82 -13.42 -15.89
N PHE A 16 2.11 -14.11 -14.78
CA PHE A 16 1.11 -14.75 -13.91
C PHE A 16 -0.05 -13.82 -13.50
N TYR A 17 0.20 -12.52 -13.32
CA TYR A 17 -0.84 -11.56 -12.93
C TYR A 17 -1.62 -10.98 -14.11
N ILE A 18 -1.13 -11.17 -15.34
CA ILE A 18 -1.70 -10.60 -16.57
C ILE A 18 -2.50 -11.67 -17.31
N ASP A 19 -1.88 -12.84 -17.48
CA ASP A 19 -2.44 -13.99 -18.16
C ASP A 19 -2.65 -15.08 -17.12
N ASN A 20 -3.90 -15.26 -16.64
CA ASN A 20 -4.32 -16.30 -15.68
C ASN A 20 -4.06 -17.75 -16.14
N GLY A 21 -3.23 -17.97 -17.16
CA GLY A 21 -2.81 -19.26 -17.65
C GLY A 21 -1.39 -19.17 -18.19
N ILE A 22 -0.44 -19.70 -17.42
CA ILE A 22 0.53 -20.72 -17.86
C ILE A 22 1.54 -20.89 -16.73
N LEU A 23 1.66 -22.14 -16.29
CA LEU A 23 2.53 -22.72 -15.26
C LEU A 23 2.08 -22.56 -13.81
N ASN A 24 1.65 -23.72 -13.32
CA ASN A 24 1.41 -24.16 -11.96
C ASN A 24 2.70 -24.13 -11.09
N SER A 25 3.56 -23.12 -11.23
CA SER A 25 4.75 -22.97 -10.40
C SER A 25 4.38 -22.11 -9.18
N ASN A 26 3.96 -22.78 -8.10
CA ASN A 26 3.87 -22.21 -6.75
C ASN A 26 5.25 -21.77 -6.18
N ASP A 27 6.23 -21.50 -7.05
CA ASP A 27 7.66 -21.36 -6.74
C ASP A 27 8.13 -19.88 -6.73
N TYR A 28 7.21 -18.94 -6.97
CA TYR A 28 7.50 -17.52 -6.73
C TYR A 28 7.38 -17.23 -5.23
N ASP A 29 8.52 -16.97 -4.58
CA ASP A 29 8.74 -16.66 -3.15
C ASP A 29 7.98 -15.40 -2.62
N LEU A 30 7.07 -14.84 -3.42
CA LEU A 30 6.15 -13.77 -3.03
C LEU A 30 4.88 -14.28 -2.33
N ASN A 31 4.54 -15.58 -2.47
CA ASN A 31 3.45 -16.22 -1.71
C ASN A 31 3.93 -16.78 -0.37
N ARG A 32 4.60 -15.96 0.46
CA ARG A 32 4.99 -16.38 1.83
C ARG A 32 3.81 -16.68 2.76
N PHE A 33 2.59 -16.41 2.32
CA PHE A 33 1.36 -16.82 3.01
C PHE A 33 0.37 -17.32 1.97
N THR A 34 0.00 -18.60 2.04
CA THR A 34 -1.22 -19.12 1.40
C THR A 34 -2.42 -18.63 2.21
N LEU A 35 -2.71 -17.34 2.16
CA LEU A 35 -3.99 -16.84 2.64
C LEU A 35 -5.05 -17.39 1.69
N ASP A 36 -6.11 -17.96 2.24
CA ASP A 36 -7.25 -18.38 1.42
C ASP A 36 -7.85 -17.13 0.77
N LYS A 37 -7.46 -16.91 -0.49
CA LYS A 37 -7.86 -15.75 -1.29
C LYS A 37 -9.39 -15.64 -1.36
N SER A 38 -10.10 -16.76 -1.28
CA SER A 38 -11.56 -16.79 -1.36
C SER A 38 -12.21 -15.99 -0.23
N ILE A 39 -11.63 -15.99 0.98
CA ILE A 39 -12.19 -15.27 2.14
C ILE A 39 -12.14 -13.75 1.91
N SER A 40 -10.98 -13.21 1.53
CA SER A 40 -10.81 -11.77 1.33
C SER A 40 -11.61 -11.27 0.12
N ILE A 41 -11.60 -12.03 -0.98
CA ILE A 41 -12.33 -11.66 -2.20
C ILE A 41 -13.85 -11.74 -1.99
N ASN A 42 -14.35 -12.80 -1.33
CA ASN A 42 -15.79 -12.91 -1.05
C ASN A 42 -16.28 -11.81 -0.10
N TRP A 43 -15.45 -11.39 0.87
CA TRP A 43 -15.79 -10.27 1.74
C TRP A 43 -15.80 -8.92 1.01
N LEU A 44 -14.86 -8.70 0.08
CA LEU A 44 -14.78 -7.51 -0.79
C LEU A 44 -16.01 -7.42 -1.71
N ASN A 45 -16.40 -8.53 -2.34
CA ASN A 45 -17.55 -8.58 -3.26
C ASN A 45 -18.89 -8.23 -2.59
N GLN A 46 -18.97 -8.23 -1.26
CA GLN A 46 -20.16 -7.84 -0.51
C GLN A 46 -20.22 -6.35 -0.18
N LYS A 47 -19.23 -5.54 -0.57
CA LYS A 47 -19.17 -4.11 -0.26
C LYS A 47 -19.50 -3.27 -1.48
N PRO A 48 -20.08 -2.07 -1.31
CA PRO A 48 -20.26 -1.13 -2.42
C PRO A 48 -18.94 -0.86 -3.15
N GLU A 49 -19.03 -0.54 -4.44
CA GLU A 49 -17.84 -0.15 -5.21
C GLU A 49 -17.14 1.06 -4.56
N ARG A 50 -15.80 1.05 -4.60
CA ARG A 50 -14.96 2.14 -4.06
C ARG A 50 -15.23 2.47 -2.59
N SER A 51 -15.68 1.49 -1.78
CA SER A 51 -15.96 1.70 -0.35
C SER A 51 -14.93 1.09 0.60
N VAL A 52 -13.95 0.35 0.07
CA VAL A 52 -12.95 -0.37 0.86
C VAL A 52 -11.57 0.25 0.67
N ILE A 53 -10.93 0.63 1.77
CA ILE A 53 -9.54 1.08 1.81
C ILE A 53 -8.64 -0.13 2.06
N TYR A 54 -7.72 -0.38 1.13
CA TYR A 54 -6.67 -1.40 1.29
C TYR A 54 -5.41 -0.77 1.88
N ILE A 55 -4.95 -1.30 3.02
CA ILE A 55 -3.75 -0.83 3.71
C ILE A 55 -2.69 -1.94 3.68
N PRO A 56 -1.79 -1.96 2.68
CA PRO A 56 -0.73 -2.94 2.60
C PRO A 56 0.40 -2.63 3.58
N PHE A 57 0.93 -3.65 4.24
CA PHE A 57 2.18 -3.54 4.98
C PHE A 57 3.38 -3.69 4.03
N ILE A 58 3.69 -2.63 3.26
CA ILE A 58 4.86 -2.58 2.38
C ILE A 58 6.10 -2.33 3.26
N GLY A 59 6.70 -3.42 3.72
CA GLY A 59 8.13 -3.56 4.06
C GLY A 59 8.78 -2.67 5.13
N MET A 60 8.22 -1.52 5.53
CA MET A 60 8.98 -0.48 6.24
C MET A 60 8.18 0.38 7.24
N ALA A 61 6.85 0.36 7.25
CA ALA A 61 6.10 1.15 8.22
C ALA A 61 5.96 0.38 9.55
N CYS A 62 7.03 0.34 10.37
CA CYS A 62 6.85 0.19 11.81
C CYS A 62 6.12 1.45 12.32
N LEU A 63 4.80 1.50 12.13
CA LEU A 63 3.97 2.52 12.73
C LEU A 63 4.13 2.36 14.25
N GLY A 64 4.73 3.36 14.90
CA GLY A 64 4.78 3.36 16.36
C GLY A 64 3.36 3.29 16.93
N ASN A 65 3.22 2.79 18.16
CA ASN A 65 1.90 2.66 18.83
C ASN A 65 1.07 3.95 18.80
N LYS A 66 1.73 5.12 18.78
CA LYS A 66 1.07 6.42 18.61
C LYS A 66 0.45 6.56 17.22
N GLN A 67 1.22 6.34 16.16
CA GLN A 67 0.74 6.41 14.77
C GLN A 67 -0.39 5.41 14.47
N VAL A 68 -0.29 4.19 15.00
CA VAL A 68 -1.35 3.18 14.89
C VAL A 68 -2.64 3.65 15.55
N LYS A 69 -2.56 4.30 16.71
CA LYS A 69 -3.74 4.81 17.41
C LYS A 69 -4.42 5.93 16.63
N GLU A 70 -3.66 6.86 16.09
CA GLU A 70 -4.20 7.95 15.27
C GLU A 70 -4.90 7.39 14.03
N LEU A 71 -4.26 6.45 13.32
CA LEU A 71 -4.85 5.76 12.17
C LEU A 71 -6.15 5.01 12.55
N VAL A 72 -6.11 4.17 13.59
CA VAL A 72 -7.30 3.39 14.02
C VAL A 72 -8.45 4.30 14.46
N TRP A 73 -8.14 5.44 15.06
CA TRP A 73 -9.17 6.37 15.52
C TRP A 73 -9.95 6.97 14.35
N ASP A 74 -9.26 7.49 13.35
CA ASP A 74 -9.92 8.11 12.18
C ASP A 74 -10.66 7.09 11.36
N LEU A 75 -10.07 5.91 11.22
CA LEU A 75 -10.70 4.76 10.58
C LEU A 75 -12.03 4.37 11.25
N LYS A 76 -12.12 4.41 12.59
CA LYS A 76 -13.38 4.18 13.32
C LYS A 76 -14.43 5.27 13.11
N LYS A 77 -13.99 6.51 12.86
CA LYS A 77 -14.88 7.64 12.61
C LYS A 77 -15.41 7.64 11.16
N SER A 78 -14.60 7.16 10.23
CA SER A 78 -14.95 7.08 8.81
C SER A 78 -15.97 5.97 8.53
N SER A 79 -16.82 6.16 7.51
CA SER A 79 -17.79 5.15 7.05
C SER A 79 -17.19 4.14 6.06
N PHE A 80 -15.85 4.06 5.95
CA PHE A 80 -15.18 3.20 5.00
C PHE A 80 -14.88 1.81 5.58
N TYR A 81 -14.93 0.80 4.72
CA TYR A 81 -14.52 -0.56 5.07
C TYR A 81 -13.01 -0.71 4.96
N LEU A 82 -12.40 -1.57 5.77
CA LEU A 82 -10.95 -1.68 5.87
C LEU A 82 -10.47 -3.10 5.62
N LEU A 83 -9.49 -3.22 4.73
CA LEU A 83 -8.73 -4.43 4.52
C LEU A 83 -7.26 -4.17 4.89
N TRP A 84 -6.89 -4.53 6.12
CA TRP A 84 -5.56 -4.30 6.68
C TRP A 84 -4.82 -5.62 6.92
N ILE A 85 -3.62 -5.73 6.36
CA ILE A 85 -2.71 -6.86 6.58
C ILE A 85 -1.80 -6.57 7.78
N ILE A 86 -1.93 -7.35 8.86
CA ILE A 86 -1.10 -7.27 10.07
C ILE A 86 -0.03 -8.37 10.04
N ARG A 87 1.25 -8.02 10.20
CA ARG A 87 2.39 -8.97 10.27
C ARG A 87 3.04 -8.95 11.67
N ASP A 88 3.58 -10.08 12.12
CA ASP A 88 4.39 -10.16 13.34
C ASP A 88 5.73 -9.41 13.14
N ILE A 89 5.94 -8.40 13.98
CA ILE A 89 7.01 -7.38 13.94
C ILE A 89 8.42 -7.92 14.27
N ARG A 90 8.57 -9.19 14.65
CA ARG A 90 9.84 -9.75 15.15
C ARG A 90 10.91 -10.07 14.10
N LYS A 91 10.66 -9.84 12.80
CA LYS A 91 11.65 -10.03 11.72
C LYS A 91 11.63 -8.85 10.77
N GLN A 92 12.46 -7.83 11.00
CA GLN A 92 12.61 -6.72 10.06
C GLN A 92 14.07 -6.49 9.68
N THR A 93 14.31 -6.43 8.36
CA THR A 93 15.56 -6.03 7.71
C THR A 93 15.44 -4.58 7.24
N SER A 94 16.49 -3.80 7.47
CA SER A 94 16.57 -2.35 7.28
C SER A 94 17.02 -1.97 5.87
N SER A 95 16.10 -1.77 4.92
CA SER A 95 16.46 -1.15 3.62
C SER A 95 15.38 -0.15 3.20
N GLN A 96 15.69 1.16 3.30
CA GLN A 96 14.76 2.29 3.19
C GLN A 96 15.23 3.41 2.23
N LYS A 97 15.69 3.14 1.01
CA LYS A 97 16.35 4.21 0.23
C LYS A 97 15.48 4.95 -0.80
N ASP A 98 14.36 4.37 -1.27
CA ASP A 98 13.70 4.92 -2.46
C ASP A 98 12.25 5.44 -2.25
N GLN A 99 11.56 5.05 -1.17
CA GLN A 99 10.15 5.39 -0.95
C GLN A 99 9.80 6.91 -0.98
N PRO A 100 10.64 7.83 -0.47
CA PRO A 100 10.33 9.26 -0.54
C PRO A 100 10.33 9.82 -1.96
N MET A 101 11.15 9.27 -2.86
CA MET A 101 11.17 9.67 -4.28
C MET A 101 9.93 9.13 -4.99
N ASP A 102 9.58 7.86 -4.77
CA ASP A 102 8.38 7.24 -5.34
C ASP A 102 7.11 8.02 -4.95
N ALA A 103 6.98 8.39 -3.67
CA ALA A 103 5.84 9.16 -3.18
C ALA A 103 5.71 10.52 -3.87
N LYS A 104 6.84 11.20 -4.10
CA LYS A 104 6.86 12.49 -4.80
C LYS A 104 6.47 12.35 -6.27
N PHE A 105 6.88 11.28 -6.95
CA PHE A 105 6.44 11.01 -8.33
C PHE A 105 4.94 10.72 -8.40
N VAL A 106 4.41 9.90 -7.49
CA VAL A 106 2.97 9.57 -7.43
C VAL A 106 2.10 10.82 -7.26
N GLU A 107 2.52 11.75 -6.40
CA GLU A 107 1.85 13.02 -6.14
C GLU A 107 2.05 14.03 -7.28
N ASP A 108 3.29 14.42 -7.56
CA ASP A 108 3.60 15.59 -8.40
C ASP A 108 3.54 15.27 -9.90
N VAL A 109 3.96 14.07 -10.29
CA VAL A 109 4.16 13.70 -11.70
C VAL A 109 2.96 12.91 -12.22
N TRP A 110 2.57 11.84 -11.53
CA TRP A 110 1.49 10.98 -11.97
C TRP A 110 0.11 11.48 -11.54
N LYS A 111 0.02 12.25 -10.43
CA LYS A 111 -1.23 12.79 -9.89
C LYS A 111 -2.28 11.71 -9.62
N VAL A 112 -1.81 10.53 -9.18
CA VAL A 112 -2.66 9.36 -8.90
C VAL A 112 -2.71 9.01 -7.41
N GLY A 113 -2.11 9.82 -6.54
CA GLY A 113 -2.13 9.57 -5.11
C GLY A 113 -1.89 10.84 -4.29
N VAL A 114 -2.29 10.75 -3.02
CA VAL A 114 -2.17 11.83 -2.04
C VAL A 114 -0.99 11.53 -1.13
N ARG A 115 -0.10 12.50 -0.95
CA ARG A 115 0.99 12.38 0.01
C ARG A 115 0.56 12.88 1.37
N VAL A 116 0.84 12.06 2.37
CA VAL A 116 0.58 12.37 3.76
C VAL A 116 1.69 13.26 4.32
N LYS A 117 1.32 14.35 4.98
CA LYS A 117 2.24 15.24 5.70
C LYS A 117 2.52 14.72 7.10
N VAL A 118 3.80 14.78 7.48
CA VAL A 118 4.28 14.36 8.80
C VAL A 118 4.65 15.59 9.60
N ASP A 119 4.28 15.63 10.88
CA ASP A 119 4.64 16.70 11.79
C ASP A 119 6.12 16.65 12.21
N GLU A 120 6.57 17.66 12.97
CA GLU A 120 7.94 17.75 13.49
C GLU A 120 8.31 16.56 14.40
N GLY A 121 7.32 15.87 14.97
CA GLY A 121 7.47 14.68 15.81
C GLY A 121 7.54 13.37 15.03
N GLY A 122 7.49 13.40 13.70
CA GLY A 122 7.46 12.20 12.88
C GLY A 122 6.11 11.48 12.87
N ILE A 123 5.04 12.15 13.33
CA ILE A 123 3.69 11.61 13.42
C ILE A 123 2.79 12.28 12.37
N VAL A 124 1.88 11.51 11.80
CA VAL A 124 0.79 12.05 10.99
C VAL A 124 -0.40 12.26 11.90
N GLY A 125 -0.81 13.52 12.05
CA GLY A 125 -1.99 13.90 12.82
C GLY A 125 -3.30 13.46 12.16
N ARG A 126 -4.36 13.39 12.95
CA ARG A 126 -5.69 12.90 12.52
C ARG A 126 -6.27 13.68 11.36
N ASP A 127 -6.25 15.00 11.46
CA ASP A 127 -6.83 15.88 10.45
C ASP A 127 -6.19 15.64 9.08
N GLU A 128 -4.90 15.28 9.05
CA GLU A 128 -4.19 14.96 7.82
C GLU A 128 -4.55 13.58 7.28
N ILE A 129 -4.71 12.57 8.15
CA ILE A 129 -5.19 11.22 7.76
C ILE A 129 -6.60 11.32 7.19
N GLU A 130 -7.52 11.99 7.89
CA GLU A 130 -8.90 12.20 7.45
C GLU A 130 -8.96 12.95 6.11
N ARG A 131 -8.16 14.00 5.95
CA ARG A 131 -8.04 14.73 4.67
C ARG A 131 -7.60 13.81 3.53
N CYS A 132 -6.54 13.04 3.73
CA CYS A 132 -6.01 12.14 2.70
C CYS A 132 -7.00 11.04 2.33
N ILE A 133 -7.66 10.43 3.31
CA ILE A 133 -8.67 9.39 3.06
C ILE A 133 -9.83 9.96 2.24
N ARG A 134 -10.32 11.15 2.61
CA ARG A 134 -11.42 11.78 1.89
C ARG A 134 -11.06 12.09 0.45
N GLU A 135 -9.89 12.68 0.22
CA GLU A 135 -9.41 13.03 -1.13
C GLU A 135 -9.22 11.78 -2.01
N VAL A 136 -8.77 10.66 -1.45
CA VAL A 136 -8.64 9.40 -2.21
C VAL A 136 -9.99 8.75 -2.51
N MET A 137 -10.94 8.80 -1.57
CA MET A 137 -12.19 8.05 -1.67
C MET A 137 -13.32 8.82 -2.35
N GLU A 138 -13.33 10.14 -2.23
CA GLU A 138 -14.41 11.01 -2.73
C GLU A 138 -14.00 11.80 -3.98
N GLY A 139 -12.70 11.94 -4.25
CA GLY A 139 -12.16 12.73 -5.37
C GLY A 139 -12.29 14.23 -5.13
#